data_AF-A0A350IG60-F1
#
_entry.id   AF-A0A350IG60-F1
#
_cell.length_a   1.000
_cell.length_b   1.000
_cell.length_c   1.000
_cell.angle_alpha   90.00
_cell.angle_beta   90.00
_cell.angle_gamma   90.00
#
_symmetry.space_group_name_H-M   'P 1'
#
loop_
_entity.id
_entity.type
_entity.pdbx_description
1 polymer ?
#
loop_
_entity_poly.entity_id
_entity_poly.type
_entity_poly.pdbx_seq_one_letter_code
_entity_poly.pdbx_strand_id
1 'polypeptide(L)'
;VPDSVTIYGEPYHIESIEKVFTKQVNLSDVNSSIHGSVELDKIKGVRISTDAVVYSLNVSRFVEVTASVPVYVRNVPRGKSLVVYPSTAQVTFRCAFPVTSDPSSSVRIYVDYNDFVKSLHGQCIPYMEQVPAGVLDYEVKPIVFDCVESGK
;
A
#
# COMPACT_ATOMS: atom_id res chain seq x y z
N VAL A 1 21.75 5.03 12.72
CA VAL A 1 23.02 5.77 12.91
C VAL A 1 24.00 4.85 13.64
N PRO A 2 25.20 4.62 13.06
CA PRO A 2 25.54 4.98 11.68
C PRO A 2 24.63 4.27 10.65
N ASP A 3 24.72 4.65 9.38
CA ASP A 3 24.08 3.98 8.24
C ASP A 3 24.95 2.86 7.64
N SER A 4 26.22 2.82 8.06
CA SER A 4 27.25 1.90 7.61
C SER A 4 28.20 1.58 8.76
N VAL A 5 28.89 0.45 8.68
CA VAL A 5 29.88 0.01 9.68
C VAL A 5 31.12 -0.51 9.00
N THR A 6 32.28 -0.23 9.60
CA THR A 6 33.54 -0.86 9.20
C THR A 6 33.70 -2.21 9.89
N ILE A 7 34.18 -3.21 9.15
CA ILE A 7 34.51 -4.55 9.65
C ILE A 7 36.01 -4.82 9.53
N TYR A 8 36.55 -5.59 10.48
CA TYR A 8 37.96 -5.93 10.61
C TYR A 8 38.13 -7.42 10.90
N GLY A 9 39.23 -8.03 10.43
CA GLY A 9 39.41 -9.47 10.44
C GLY A 9 40.37 -9.92 9.34
N GLU A 10 40.68 -11.21 9.31
CA GLU A 10 41.52 -11.79 8.26
C GLU A 10 40.82 -11.73 6.90
N PRO A 11 41.55 -11.56 5.77
CA PRO A 11 40.95 -11.41 4.44
C PRO A 11 39.91 -12.47 4.11
N TYR A 12 40.21 -13.74 4.39
CA TYR A 12 39.31 -14.86 4.12
C TYR A 12 38.00 -14.83 4.93
N HIS A 13 37.99 -14.18 6.12
CA HIS A 13 36.76 -13.99 6.90
C HIS A 13 35.92 -12.81 6.41
N ILE A 14 36.52 -11.83 5.71
CA ILE A 14 35.83 -10.60 5.28
C ILE A 14 35.36 -10.68 3.83
N GLU A 15 36.12 -11.33 2.95
CA GLU A 15 35.93 -11.28 1.49
C GLU A 15 34.54 -11.72 1.02
N SER A 16 33.88 -12.60 1.78
CA SER A 16 32.53 -13.10 1.50
C SER A 16 31.40 -12.32 2.18
N ILE A 17 31.71 -11.30 2.98
CA ILE A 17 30.71 -10.53 3.73
C ILE A 17 30.22 -9.36 2.88
N GLU A 18 28.99 -9.50 2.36
CA GLU A 18 28.32 -8.43 1.61
C GLU A 18 27.54 -7.47 2.51
N LYS A 19 27.11 -7.93 3.69
CA LYS A 19 26.27 -7.17 4.62
C LYS A 19 26.38 -7.65 6.06
N VAL A 20 26.13 -6.73 6.99
CA VAL A 20 26.00 -7.00 8.42
C VAL A 20 24.53 -6.82 8.81
N PHE A 21 23.94 -7.84 9.41
CA PHE A 21 22.54 -7.80 9.84
C PHE A 21 22.41 -7.22 11.24
N THR A 22 21.26 -6.64 11.54
CA THR A 22 20.84 -6.31 12.91
C THR A 22 20.14 -7.52 13.53
N LYS A 23 20.12 -7.58 14.86
CA LYS A 23 19.15 -8.41 15.59
C LYS A 23 17.72 -8.02 15.21
N GLN A 24 16.80 -8.97 15.34
CA GLN A 24 15.39 -8.73 15.07
C GLN A 24 14.76 -7.87 16.18
N VAL A 25 14.02 -6.85 15.77
CA VAL A 25 13.18 -6.03 16.66
C VAL A 25 11.72 -6.35 16.35
N ASN A 26 11.00 -6.87 17.34
CA ASN A 26 9.57 -7.13 17.24
C ASN A 26 8.82 -6.14 18.12
N LEU A 27 7.88 -5.40 17.54
CA LEU A 27 7.09 -4.38 18.21
C LEU A 27 5.61 -4.68 18.00
N SER A 28 4.82 -4.61 19.06
CA SER A 28 3.36 -4.70 19.02
C SER A 28 2.74 -3.38 19.50
N ASP A 29 1.51 -3.12 19.10
CA ASP A 29 0.70 -1.98 19.58
C ASP A 29 1.39 -0.60 19.45
N VAL A 30 2.16 -0.43 18.38
CA VAL A 30 2.91 0.80 18.10
C VAL A 30 1.94 1.94 17.76
N ASN A 31 1.84 2.93 18.64
CA ASN A 31 0.93 4.08 18.51
C ASN A 31 1.63 5.46 18.52
N SER A 32 2.96 5.48 18.62
CA SER A 32 3.81 6.67 18.58
C SER A 32 5.14 6.34 17.92
N SER A 33 5.83 7.33 17.34
CA SER A 33 7.16 7.11 16.75
C SER A 33 8.13 6.53 17.77
N ILE A 34 8.95 5.57 17.33
CA ILE A 34 9.89 4.82 18.19
C ILE A 34 11.31 5.16 17.78
N HIS A 35 12.15 5.41 18.77
CA HIS A 35 13.58 5.60 18.61
C HIS A 35 14.26 4.57 19.52
N GLY A 36 15.19 3.81 18.99
CA GLY A 36 15.81 2.73 19.74
C GLY A 36 17.20 2.40 19.25
N SER A 37 17.86 1.49 19.97
CA SER A 37 19.12 0.89 19.56
C SER A 37 18.88 -0.58 19.28
N VAL A 38 19.49 -1.10 18.22
CA VAL A 38 19.46 -2.52 17.87
C VAL A 38 20.89 -3.02 17.69
N GLU A 39 21.19 -4.16 18.30
CA GLU A 39 22.49 -4.80 18.18
C GLU A 39 22.72 -5.34 16.76
N LEU A 40 23.98 -5.40 16.35
CA LEU A 40 24.40 -6.09 15.13
C LEU A 40 24.61 -7.57 15.40
N ASP A 41 24.28 -8.42 14.42
CA ASP A 41 24.61 -9.83 14.48
C ASP A 41 26.13 -10.03 14.47
N LYS A 42 26.62 -10.82 15.43
CA LYS A 42 28.05 -11.14 15.54
C LYS A 42 28.44 -12.10 14.42
N ILE A 43 29.51 -11.74 13.70
CA ILE A 43 30.11 -12.59 12.67
C ILE A 43 31.40 -13.18 13.24
N LYS A 44 31.52 -14.52 13.23
CA LYS A 44 32.68 -15.20 13.82
C LYS A 44 33.96 -14.81 13.07
N GLY A 45 35.00 -14.45 13.83
CA GLY A 45 36.29 -14.06 13.26
C GLY A 45 36.35 -12.63 12.71
N VAL A 46 35.28 -11.85 12.90
CA VAL A 46 35.17 -10.47 12.42
C VAL A 46 34.81 -9.54 13.57
N ARG A 47 35.55 -8.45 13.70
CA ARG A 47 35.26 -7.33 14.61
C ARG A 47 34.51 -6.26 13.83
N ILE A 48 33.41 -5.77 14.37
CA ILE A 48 32.63 -4.66 13.81
C ILE A 48 32.98 -3.39 14.59
N SER A 49 33.00 -2.24 13.91
CA SER A 49 33.33 -0.93 14.49
C SER A 49 32.36 -0.46 15.59
N THR A 50 31.14 -1.00 15.62
CA THR A 50 30.14 -0.80 16.68
C THR A 50 29.38 -2.11 16.90
N ASP A 51 28.89 -2.31 18.12
CA ASP A 51 28.05 -3.47 18.47
C ASP A 51 26.56 -3.22 18.23
N ALA A 52 26.15 -1.95 18.10
CA ALA A 52 24.76 -1.56 17.91
C ALA A 52 24.62 -0.31 17.04
N VAL A 53 23.42 -0.15 16.46
CA VAL A 53 23.03 1.00 15.64
C VAL A 53 21.69 1.55 16.11
N VAL A 54 21.52 2.88 16.02
CA VAL A 54 20.26 3.53 16.34
C VAL A 54 19.30 3.45 15.16
N TYR A 55 18.05 3.10 15.44
CA TYR A 55 16.95 3.09 14.47
C TYR A 55 15.84 4.07 14.89
N SER A 56 15.10 4.58 13.92
CA SER A 56 13.91 5.39 14.12
C SER A 56 12.76 4.87 13.25
N LEU A 57 11.60 4.63 13.86
CA LEU A 57 10.37 4.26 13.19
C LEU A 57 9.36 5.39 13.37
N ASN A 58 9.03 6.06 12.27
CA ASN A 58 8.05 7.14 12.29
C ASN A 58 6.64 6.57 12.18
N VAL A 59 5.76 6.97 13.10
CA VAL A 59 4.37 6.53 13.13
C VAL A 59 3.50 7.76 12.98
N SER A 60 2.60 7.72 12.01
CA SER A 60 1.61 8.79 11.79
C SER A 60 0.22 8.23 12.03
N ARG A 61 -0.66 9.08 12.58
CA ARG A 61 -2.07 8.74 12.72
C ARG A 61 -2.73 8.80 11.35
N PHE A 62 -3.67 7.90 11.11
CA PHE A 62 -4.61 8.02 10.01
C PHE A 62 -6.03 8.13 10.56
N VAL A 63 -6.92 8.66 9.73
CA VAL A 63 -8.36 8.66 9.98
C VAL A 63 -9.06 8.02 8.79
N GLU A 64 -10.24 7.45 9.03
CA GLU A 64 -11.07 6.89 7.98
C GLU A 64 -12.13 7.90 7.55
N VAL A 65 -12.20 8.17 6.25
CA VAL A 65 -13.24 8.99 5.62
C VAL A 65 -14.01 8.10 4.67
N THR A 66 -15.32 7.97 4.86
CA THR A 66 -16.17 7.12 4.02
C THR A 66 -17.09 7.98 3.16
N ALA A 67 -17.14 7.71 1.85
CA ALA A 67 -18.01 8.39 0.90
C ALA A 67 -18.71 7.41 -0.05
N SER A 68 -19.89 7.79 -0.54
CA SER A 68 -20.56 7.07 -1.63
C SER A 68 -20.14 7.68 -2.96
N VAL A 69 -19.58 6.86 -3.84
CA VAL A 69 -18.97 7.29 -5.11
C VAL A 69 -19.62 6.56 -6.28
N PRO A 70 -20.05 7.25 -7.35
CA PRO A 70 -20.60 6.59 -8.53
C PRO A 70 -19.54 5.73 -9.24
N VAL A 71 -19.97 4.58 -9.77
CA VAL A 71 -19.12 3.68 -10.56
C VAL A 71 -19.38 3.91 -12.04
N TYR A 72 -18.34 4.36 -12.75
CA TYR A 72 -18.40 4.62 -14.19
C TYR A 72 -18.00 3.39 -15.00
N VAL A 73 -18.26 3.41 -16.31
CA VAL A 73 -17.80 2.38 -17.24
C VAL A 73 -16.78 2.98 -18.22
N ARG A 74 -15.75 2.20 -18.58
CA ARG A 74 -14.74 2.58 -19.57
C ARG A 74 -14.69 1.59 -20.71
N ASN A 75 -14.16 2.05 -21.85
CA ASN A 75 -13.86 1.23 -23.03
C ASN A 75 -15.07 0.48 -23.61
N VAL A 76 -16.29 0.99 -23.40
CA VAL A 76 -17.50 0.43 -24.01
C VAL A 76 -17.48 0.74 -25.51
N PRO A 77 -17.57 -0.26 -26.40
CA PRO A 77 -17.55 -0.05 -27.85
C PRO A 77 -18.84 0.63 -28.33
N ARG A 78 -18.76 1.30 -29.48
CA ARG A 78 -19.89 1.99 -30.09
C ARG A 78 -21.05 1.01 -30.34
N GLY A 79 -22.26 1.41 -29.95
CA GLY A 79 -23.47 0.59 -30.12
C GLY A 79 -23.77 -0.36 -28.97
N LYS A 80 -22.90 -0.42 -27.95
CA LYS A 80 -23.14 -1.19 -26.72
C LYS A 80 -23.33 -0.29 -25.51
N SER A 81 -23.94 -0.84 -24.46
CA SER A 81 -23.99 -0.22 -23.15
C SER A 81 -23.70 -1.26 -22.07
N LEU A 82 -23.02 -0.83 -21.00
CA LEU A 82 -22.73 -1.64 -19.83
C LEU A 82 -23.34 -0.95 -18.61
N VAL A 83 -24.13 -1.68 -17.84
CA VAL A 83 -24.74 -1.19 -16.61
C VAL A 83 -24.13 -1.93 -15.43
N VAL A 84 -23.74 -1.19 -14.40
CA VAL A 84 -23.08 -1.71 -13.19
C VAL A 84 -24.04 -1.64 -12.01
N TYR A 85 -24.10 -2.71 -11.22
CA TYR A 85 -24.93 -2.87 -10.05
C TYR A 85 -24.11 -3.31 -8.83
N PRO A 86 -24.18 -2.59 -7.70
CA PRO A 86 -24.82 -1.27 -7.55
C PRO A 86 -24.13 -0.18 -8.39
N SER A 87 -24.84 0.89 -8.73
CA SER A 87 -24.26 2.01 -9.51
C SER A 87 -23.35 2.93 -8.68
N THR A 88 -23.30 2.72 -7.37
CA THR A 88 -22.45 3.45 -6.42
C THR A 88 -21.69 2.47 -5.54
N ALA A 89 -20.45 2.81 -5.24
CA ALA A 89 -19.60 2.12 -4.29
C ALA A 89 -19.48 2.94 -3.00
N GLN A 90 -19.43 2.27 -1.86
CA GLN A 90 -18.95 2.88 -0.62
C GLN A 90 -17.42 2.78 -0.60
N VAL A 91 -16.74 3.91 -0.49
CA VAL A 91 -15.28 3.97 -0.46
C VAL A 91 -14.84 4.50 0.89
N THR A 92 -14.03 3.71 1.60
CA THR A 92 -13.40 4.14 2.85
C THR A 92 -11.94 4.46 2.57
N PHE A 93 -11.57 5.73 2.71
CA PHE A 93 -10.21 6.23 2.55
C PHE A 93 -9.52 6.27 3.91
N ARG A 94 -8.31 5.69 4.00
CA ARG A 94 -7.41 5.85 5.14
C ARG A 94 -6.48 7.01 4.85
N CYS A 95 -6.75 8.17 5.44
CA CYS A 95 -6.04 9.40 5.17
C CYS A 95 -5.02 9.70 6.27
N ALA A 96 -3.81 10.13 5.88
CA ALA A 96 -2.85 10.66 6.84
C ALA A 96 -3.45 11.86 7.58
N PHE A 97 -3.30 11.90 8.90
CA PHE A 97 -3.80 13.01 9.72
C PHE A 97 -2.75 14.14 9.80
N PRO A 98 -3.16 15.42 9.68
CA PRO A 98 -4.53 15.90 9.46
C PRO A 98 -4.94 15.80 7.99
N VAL A 99 -6.25 15.56 7.77
CA VAL A 99 -6.83 15.58 6.43
C VAL A 99 -6.87 17.03 5.92
N THR A 100 -6.26 17.29 4.79
CA THR A 100 -6.14 18.65 4.21
C THR A 100 -7.22 18.97 3.18
N SER A 101 -7.89 17.95 2.63
CA SER A 101 -8.96 18.09 1.65
C SER A 101 -9.87 16.85 1.67
N ASP A 102 -11.10 17.00 1.19
CA ASP A 102 -12.02 15.85 1.03
C ASP A 102 -11.49 14.88 -0.04
N PRO A 103 -11.09 13.65 0.35
CA PRO A 103 -10.52 12.70 -0.59
C PRO A 103 -11.51 12.26 -1.67
N SER A 104 -12.82 12.34 -1.42
CA SER A 104 -13.83 11.89 -2.38
C SER A 104 -14.01 12.85 -3.56
N SER A 105 -13.63 14.12 -3.40
CA SER A 105 -13.89 15.18 -4.38
C SER A 105 -13.23 14.98 -5.75
N SER A 106 -12.09 14.27 -5.80
CA SER A 106 -11.33 14.02 -7.03
C SER A 106 -11.36 12.55 -7.48
N VAL A 107 -12.20 11.72 -6.86
CA VAL A 107 -12.19 10.27 -7.11
C VAL A 107 -13.11 9.91 -8.26
N ARG A 108 -12.57 9.09 -9.15
CA ARG A 108 -13.34 8.38 -10.17
C ARG A 108 -13.07 6.90 -10.04
N ILE A 109 -14.15 6.16 -9.81
CA ILE A 109 -14.14 4.71 -9.81
C ILE A 109 -14.79 4.22 -11.09
N TYR A 110 -14.20 3.20 -11.71
CA TYR A 110 -14.73 2.67 -12.95
C TYR A 110 -14.57 1.16 -13.06
N VAL A 111 -15.40 0.54 -13.89
CA VAL A 111 -15.21 -0.80 -14.42
C VAL A 111 -14.77 -0.71 -15.87
N ASP A 112 -13.82 -1.55 -16.28
CA ASP A 112 -13.39 -1.65 -17.67
C ASP A 112 -14.24 -2.69 -18.43
N TYR A 113 -14.82 -2.28 -19.55
CA TYR A 113 -15.57 -3.17 -20.43
C TYR A 113 -14.71 -4.33 -20.96
N ASN A 114 -13.42 -4.12 -21.17
CA ASN A 114 -12.50 -5.15 -21.65
C ASN A 114 -12.26 -6.26 -20.60
N ASP A 115 -12.45 -5.96 -19.33
CA ASP A 115 -12.38 -6.97 -18.26
C ASP A 115 -13.72 -7.64 -18.05
N PHE A 116 -14.82 -6.90 -18.21
CA PHE A 116 -16.16 -7.46 -18.25
C PHE A 116 -16.32 -8.55 -19.32
N VAL A 117 -15.85 -8.34 -20.55
CA VAL A 117 -15.96 -9.36 -21.63
C VAL A 117 -15.16 -10.63 -21.36
N LYS A 118 -14.16 -10.57 -20.47
CA LYS A 118 -13.39 -11.74 -20.01
C LYS A 118 -14.03 -12.40 -18.79
N SER A 119 -14.99 -11.75 -18.15
CA SER A 119 -15.70 -12.26 -16.98
C SER A 119 -16.69 -13.36 -17.36
N LEU A 120 -16.64 -14.48 -16.64
CA LEU A 120 -17.51 -15.64 -16.91
C LEU A 120 -18.97 -15.42 -16.47
N HIS A 121 -19.20 -14.52 -15.51
CA HIS A 121 -20.50 -14.36 -14.85
C HIS A 121 -20.99 -12.90 -14.85
N GLY A 122 -20.43 -12.05 -15.69
CA GLY A 122 -20.74 -10.62 -15.68
C GLY A 122 -20.34 -9.94 -14.36
N GLN A 123 -19.37 -10.48 -13.64
CA GLN A 123 -18.83 -9.89 -12.42
C GLN A 123 -17.64 -8.99 -12.75
N CYS A 124 -17.62 -7.82 -12.14
CA CYS A 124 -16.63 -6.78 -12.39
C CYS A 124 -15.99 -6.33 -11.08
N ILE A 125 -14.69 -6.07 -11.11
CA ILE A 125 -13.97 -5.44 -10.01
C ILE A 125 -13.70 -3.99 -10.43
N PRO A 126 -14.07 -2.99 -9.62
CA PRO A 126 -13.85 -1.60 -9.95
C PRO A 126 -12.39 -1.21 -9.72
N TYR A 127 -11.94 -0.21 -10.48
CA TYR A 127 -10.64 0.42 -10.37
C TYR A 127 -10.80 1.87 -9.93
N MET A 128 -9.92 2.32 -9.05
CA MET A 128 -9.74 3.74 -8.78
C MET A 128 -8.80 4.32 -9.83
N GLU A 129 -9.24 5.33 -10.58
CA GLU A 129 -8.41 5.97 -11.60
C GLU A 129 -7.16 6.63 -11.01
N GLN A 130 -7.33 7.34 -9.90
CA GLN A 130 -6.25 7.99 -9.20
C GLN A 130 -6.55 8.01 -7.71
N VAL A 131 -5.57 7.59 -6.92
CA VAL A 131 -5.63 7.71 -5.46
C VAL A 131 -5.36 9.18 -5.09
N PRO A 132 -6.26 9.84 -4.34
CA PRO A 132 -6.07 11.24 -3.94
C PRO A 132 -4.82 11.46 -3.08
N ALA A 133 -4.26 12.66 -3.13
CA ALA A 133 -3.12 13.02 -2.29
C ALA A 133 -3.49 12.91 -0.80
N GLY A 134 -2.58 12.34 0.00
CA GLY A 134 -2.78 12.15 1.44
C GLY A 134 -3.63 10.93 1.82
N VAL A 135 -4.16 10.18 0.85
CA VAL A 135 -4.74 8.84 1.07
C VAL A 135 -3.60 7.82 1.10
N LEU A 136 -3.47 7.12 2.22
CA LEU A 136 -2.49 6.05 2.44
C LEU A 136 -2.97 4.72 1.87
N ASP A 137 -4.27 4.48 1.98
CA ASP A 137 -4.93 3.25 1.55
C ASP A 137 -6.44 3.50 1.36
N TYR A 138 -7.13 2.64 0.62
CA TYR A 138 -8.57 2.73 0.44
C TYR A 138 -9.22 1.35 0.30
N GLU A 139 -10.49 1.27 0.67
CA GLU A 139 -11.32 0.07 0.53
C GLU A 139 -12.60 0.42 -0.23
N VAL A 140 -12.95 -0.39 -1.23
CA VAL A 140 -14.17 -0.23 -2.04
C VAL A 140 -15.15 -1.34 -1.70
N LYS A 141 -16.41 -0.98 -1.41
CA LYS A 141 -17.51 -1.89 -1.13
C LYS A 141 -18.70 -1.66 -2.07
N PRO A 142 -19.25 -2.73 -2.69
CA PRO A 142 -18.72 -4.11 -2.69
C PRO A 142 -17.37 -4.22 -3.43
N ILE A 143 -16.65 -5.33 -3.25
CA ILE A 143 -15.41 -5.59 -4.01
C ILE A 143 -15.75 -6.03 -5.44
N VAL A 144 -16.87 -6.74 -5.60
CA VAL A 144 -17.38 -7.26 -6.86
C VAL A 144 -18.73 -6.64 -7.14
N PHE A 145 -18.92 -6.18 -8.38
CA PHE A 145 -20.14 -5.61 -8.91
C PHE A 145 -20.69 -6.51 -10.00
N ASP A 146 -22.02 -6.55 -10.11
CA ASP A 146 -22.68 -7.20 -11.25
C ASP A 146 -22.72 -6.22 -12.42
N CYS A 147 -22.38 -6.70 -13.60
CA CYS A 147 -22.33 -5.96 -14.84
C CYS A 147 -23.24 -6.62 -15.86
N VAL A 148 -24.10 -5.83 -16.49
CA VAL A 148 -25.03 -6.30 -17.50
C VAL A 148 -24.82 -5.48 -18.77
N GLU A 149 -24.46 -6.16 -19.86
CA GLU A 149 -24.47 -5.56 -21.18
C GLU A 149 -25.91 -5.47 -21.68
N SER A 150 -26.32 -4.27 -22.09
CA SER A 150 -27.56 -4.07 -22.83
C SER A 150 -27.22 -3.61 -24.25
N GLY A 151 -27.62 -4.43 -25.22
CA GLY A 151 -27.62 -4.07 -26.64
C GLY A 151 -29.00 -3.59 -27.05
N LYS A 152 -29.06 -2.54 -27.87
CA LYS A 152 -30.18 -2.36 -28.80
C LYS A 152 -29.90 -3.13 -30.07
#